data_AF-A0A1I4ACL1-F1
#
_entry.id   AF-A0A1I4ACL1-F1
#
_cell.length_a   1.000
_cell.length_b   1.000
_cell.length_c   1.000
_cell.angle_alpha   90.00
_cell.angle_beta   90.00
_cell.angle_gamma   90.00
#
_symmetry.space_group_name_H-M   'P 1'
#
loop_
_entity.id
_entity.type
_entity.pdbx_description
1 polymer ?
#
loop_
_entity_poly.entity_id
_entity_poly.type
_entity_poly.pdbx_seq_one_letter_code
_entity_poly.pdbx_strand_id
1 'polypeptide(L)'
;MDRLNKVAGRWSAGLVSGLALSVAAGAAVAAPLAVMDRNGSYVSVETYAPNIVRVTISQDKDLAASAPGYGFVADSDAKGWRHDQKGGADVFTSGTLSLEVAAQPWPGAPSQMERYFAPSLPPVSVKVRKADGSELVAMTGWEMSPHVVNGERTYQAGASFSTSADEHFYGLGQNQEGILDLRGRAIDCKHFYDAPHGETVCVPFLVSSKGYGVLWDNPSDTHVYPAVNGRTLWQSNVGERVSFFVITGGYDEIYAGYRKLTGATPLPPKAAFGLIQSKARYESQQQILD
;
A
#
# COMPACT_ATOMS: atom_id res chain seq x y z
N MET A 1 13.59 -65.82 41.83
CA MET A 1 12.92 -67.14 41.70
C MET A 1 11.81 -66.98 40.68
N ASP A 2 12.16 -66.72 39.42
CA ASP A 2 12.44 -67.67 38.34
C ASP A 2 11.17 -68.28 37.72
N ARG A 3 10.96 -67.96 36.42
CA ARG A 3 9.92 -68.34 35.43
C ARG A 3 9.35 -67.07 34.78
N LEU A 4 9.36 -66.82 33.47
CA LEU A 4 9.52 -67.66 32.28
C LEU A 4 10.15 -66.80 31.16
N ASN A 5 11.08 -67.37 30.41
CA ASN A 5 11.68 -66.76 29.22
C ASN A 5 11.29 -67.60 27.99
N LYS A 6 10.59 -66.99 27.02
CA LYS A 6 10.29 -67.57 25.69
C LYS A 6 10.93 -66.70 24.61
N VAL A 7 12.08 -67.19 24.16
CA VAL A 7 12.52 -67.43 22.77
C VAL A 7 11.96 -66.55 21.63
N ALA A 8 12.94 -65.96 20.93
CA ALA A 8 13.09 -65.71 19.48
C ALA A 8 12.44 -64.49 18.81
N GLY A 9 13.30 -63.75 18.09
CA GLY A 9 12.90 -62.86 17.00
C GLY A 9 13.86 -61.70 16.76
N ARG A 10 15.13 -61.97 16.39
CA ARG A 10 16.05 -60.94 15.88
C ARG A 10 15.58 -60.48 14.49
N TRP A 11 15.12 -59.23 14.39
CA TRP A 11 15.05 -58.49 13.12
C TRP A 11 15.80 -57.19 13.31
N SER A 12 17.00 -57.14 12.76
CA SER A 12 17.81 -55.94 12.60
C SER A 12 17.30 -55.17 11.39
N ALA A 13 16.64 -54.03 11.61
CA ALA A 13 16.38 -53.03 10.60
C ALA A 13 17.16 -51.77 10.98
N GLY A 14 18.07 -51.37 10.10
CA GLY A 14 18.99 -50.25 10.30
C GLY A 14 18.25 -48.92 10.41
N LEU A 15 18.67 -48.11 11.39
CA LEU A 15 18.37 -46.69 11.41
C LEU A 15 19.08 -46.01 10.24
N VAL A 16 18.33 -45.65 9.20
CA VAL A 16 18.74 -44.64 8.23
C VAL A 16 18.30 -43.29 8.79
N SER A 17 19.22 -42.59 9.45
CA SER A 17 19.05 -41.19 9.84
C SER A 17 19.11 -40.32 8.58
N GLY A 18 17.96 -40.10 7.94
CA GLY A 18 17.81 -39.11 6.89
C GLY A 18 17.84 -37.70 7.50
N LEU A 19 19.00 -37.04 7.39
CA LEU A 19 19.14 -35.62 7.70
C LEU A 19 18.38 -34.85 6.60
N ALA A 20 17.12 -34.52 6.85
CA ALA A 20 16.35 -33.63 5.99
C ALA A 20 16.92 -32.21 6.15
N LEU A 21 17.82 -31.82 5.25
CA LEU A 21 18.12 -30.41 5.03
C LEU A 21 16.84 -29.75 4.48
N SER A 22 16.08 -29.14 5.37
CA SER A 22 15.13 -28.11 5.00
C SER A 22 15.90 -26.94 4.41
N VAL A 23 16.04 -26.91 3.10
CA VAL A 23 16.37 -25.67 2.40
C VAL A 23 15.16 -24.76 2.60
N ALA A 24 15.23 -23.88 3.59
CA ALA A 24 14.38 -22.71 3.61
C ALA A 24 14.71 -21.94 2.32
N ALA A 25 13.90 -22.13 1.29
CA ALA A 25 13.85 -21.21 0.18
C ALA A 25 13.38 -19.89 0.77
N GLY A 26 14.33 -19.05 1.19
CA GLY A 26 14.04 -17.65 1.41
C GLY A 26 13.41 -17.16 0.12
N ALA A 27 12.16 -16.68 0.21
CA ALA A 27 11.54 -16.00 -0.92
C ALA A 27 12.53 -14.93 -1.35
N ALA A 28 13.09 -15.09 -2.55
CA ALA A 28 13.90 -14.05 -3.14
C ALA A 28 12.95 -12.88 -3.34
N VAL A 29 13.04 -11.89 -2.45
CA VAL A 29 12.30 -10.64 -2.58
C VAL A 29 12.72 -10.09 -3.93
N ALA A 30 11.77 -10.03 -4.87
CA ALA A 30 12.06 -9.49 -6.18
C ALA A 30 12.49 -8.02 -6.00
N ALA A 31 13.70 -7.71 -6.46
CA ALA A 31 14.24 -6.37 -6.34
C ALA A 31 13.36 -5.39 -7.15
N PRO A 32 13.21 -4.14 -6.69
CA PRO A 32 12.51 -3.11 -7.45
C PRO A 32 13.12 -2.97 -8.86
N LEU A 33 12.28 -2.60 -9.82
CA LEU A 33 12.68 -2.41 -11.22
C LEU A 33 13.81 -1.37 -11.33
N ALA A 34 13.78 -0.35 -10.49
CA ALA A 34 14.88 0.59 -10.30
C ALA A 34 14.85 1.24 -8.92
N VAL A 35 16.02 1.65 -8.42
CA VAL A 35 16.19 2.55 -7.28
C VAL A 35 17.06 3.72 -7.73
N MET A 36 16.50 4.93 -7.66
CA MET A 36 17.10 6.16 -8.16
C MET A 36 17.44 7.08 -6.99
N ASP A 37 18.61 7.71 -7.06
CA ASP A 37 18.98 8.80 -6.14
C ASP A 37 18.55 10.15 -6.75
N ARG A 38 17.70 10.88 -6.02
CA ARG A 38 17.24 12.23 -6.36
C ARG A 38 17.76 13.25 -5.35
N ASN A 39 19.08 13.38 -5.28
CA ASN A 39 19.80 14.28 -4.37
C ASN A 39 19.59 13.93 -2.89
N GLY A 40 19.66 12.65 -2.54
CA GLY A 40 19.44 12.12 -1.19
C GLY A 40 18.00 11.70 -0.90
N SER A 41 17.11 11.81 -1.88
CA SER A 41 15.79 11.16 -1.85
C SER A 41 15.84 9.94 -2.74
N TYR A 42 15.85 8.76 -2.14
CA TYR A 42 15.83 7.51 -2.87
C TYR A 42 14.40 7.20 -3.29
N VAL A 43 14.22 6.96 -4.58
CA VAL A 43 12.92 6.60 -5.16
C VAL A 43 13.06 5.22 -5.76
N SER A 44 12.25 4.27 -5.33
CA SER A 44 12.13 2.96 -5.96
C SER A 44 10.84 2.87 -6.77
N VAL A 45 10.92 2.10 -7.85
CA VAL A 45 9.78 1.76 -8.70
C VAL A 45 9.71 0.25 -8.78
N GLU A 46 8.55 -0.30 -8.46
CA GLU A 46 8.26 -1.72 -8.53
C GLU A 46 6.94 -1.90 -9.29
N THR A 47 6.86 -2.90 -10.16
CA THR A 47 5.70 -3.08 -11.03
C THR A 47 5.03 -4.40 -10.71
N TYR A 48 3.71 -4.47 -10.89
CA TYR A 48 2.92 -5.68 -10.56
C TYR A 48 2.03 -6.12 -11.72
N ALA A 49 1.77 -5.25 -12.69
CA ALA A 49 1.07 -5.53 -13.93
C ALA A 49 1.36 -4.37 -14.90
N PRO A 50 0.98 -4.45 -16.18
CA PRO A 50 1.11 -3.31 -17.09
C PRO A 50 0.44 -2.03 -16.54
N ASN A 51 -0.66 -2.17 -15.79
CA ASN A 51 -1.44 -1.07 -15.26
C ASN A 51 -1.25 -0.81 -13.75
N ILE A 52 -0.26 -1.45 -13.11
CA ILE A 52 -0.02 -1.35 -11.66
C ILE A 52 1.46 -1.08 -11.40
N VAL A 53 1.72 0.05 -10.74
CA VAL A 53 3.06 0.44 -10.30
C VAL A 53 3.04 0.89 -8.85
N ARG A 54 4.08 0.52 -8.10
CA ARG A 54 4.36 0.98 -6.76
C ARG A 54 5.53 1.94 -6.81
N VAL A 55 5.40 3.04 -6.09
CA VAL A 55 6.45 4.03 -5.90
C VAL A 55 6.73 4.16 -4.42
N THR A 56 8.00 4.08 -4.05
CA THR A 56 8.44 4.26 -2.66
C THR A 56 9.52 5.32 -2.62
N ILE A 57 9.42 6.25 -1.67
CA ILE A 57 10.34 7.37 -1.48
C ILE A 57 10.82 7.35 -0.02
N SER A 58 12.13 7.40 0.19
CA SER A 58 12.73 7.51 1.52
C SER A 58 14.08 8.24 1.45
N GLN A 59 14.53 8.77 2.59
CA GLN A 59 15.90 9.26 2.75
C GLN A 59 16.90 8.11 2.96
N ASP A 60 16.41 6.91 3.27
CA ASP A 60 17.20 5.70 3.41
C ASP A 60 17.00 4.82 2.17
N LYS A 61 18.11 4.36 1.58
CA LYS A 61 18.09 3.59 0.34
C LYS A 61 17.47 2.20 0.52
N ASP A 62 17.71 1.56 1.66
CA ASP A 62 17.23 0.21 1.94
C ASP A 62 15.73 0.24 2.25
N LEU A 63 15.26 1.28 2.95
CA LEU A 63 13.82 1.51 3.15
C LEU A 63 13.09 1.87 1.85
N ALA A 64 13.74 2.61 0.95
CA ALA A 64 13.19 2.84 -0.39
C ALA A 64 13.09 1.53 -1.19
N ALA A 65 14.05 0.61 -1.06
CA ALA A 65 14.10 -0.65 -1.81
C ALA A 65 13.30 -1.81 -1.18
N SER A 66 12.77 -1.66 0.03
CA SER A 66 12.15 -2.78 0.74
C SER A 66 10.74 -3.12 0.23
N ALA A 67 10.35 -4.38 0.42
CA ALA A 67 9.06 -4.93 0.01
C ALA A 67 7.86 -4.12 0.55
N PRO A 68 6.65 -4.31 0.00
CA PRO A 68 5.43 -3.69 0.54
C PRO A 68 5.21 -4.00 2.02
N GLY A 69 4.46 -3.15 2.70
CA GLY A 69 4.06 -3.38 4.09
C GLY A 69 3.04 -4.52 4.24
N TYR A 70 2.25 -4.45 5.30
CA TYR A 70 1.27 -5.48 5.61
C TYR A 70 0.08 -5.47 4.64
N GLY A 71 -0.47 -6.64 4.33
CA GLY A 71 -1.70 -6.78 3.56
C GLY A 71 -1.52 -6.93 2.04
N PHE A 72 -0.27 -6.93 1.55
CA PHE A 72 0.06 -7.19 0.15
C PHE A 72 0.55 -8.62 -0.05
N VAL A 73 0.02 -9.30 -1.07
CA VAL A 73 0.30 -10.72 -1.36
C VAL A 73 0.80 -10.96 -2.79
N ALA A 74 0.81 -9.92 -3.63
CA ALA A 74 1.29 -10.02 -5.00
C ALA A 74 2.82 -10.08 -5.07
N ASP A 75 3.33 -10.89 -5.99
CA ASP A 75 4.72 -10.80 -6.43
C ASP A 75 4.88 -9.68 -7.46
N SER A 76 6.05 -9.04 -7.47
CA SER A 76 6.40 -8.07 -8.51
C SER A 76 6.42 -8.74 -9.90
N ASP A 77 6.00 -8.02 -10.92
CA ASP A 77 6.00 -8.42 -12.32
C ASP A 77 6.45 -7.26 -13.22
N ALA A 78 7.67 -7.37 -13.74
CA ALA A 78 8.27 -6.41 -14.67
C ALA A 78 7.99 -6.72 -16.15
N LYS A 79 7.22 -7.77 -16.45
CA LYS A 79 6.98 -8.18 -17.84
C LYS A 79 6.25 -7.10 -18.62
N GLY A 80 6.82 -6.73 -19.77
CA GLY A 80 6.26 -5.70 -20.64
C GLY A 80 6.57 -4.27 -20.23
N TRP A 81 7.33 -4.07 -19.14
CA TRP A 81 7.85 -2.77 -18.76
C TRP A 81 9.20 -2.51 -19.43
N ARG A 82 9.45 -1.24 -19.73
CA ARG A 82 10.72 -0.71 -20.18
C ARG A 82 11.11 0.46 -19.29
N HIS A 83 12.40 0.63 -19.08
CA HIS A 83 12.98 1.74 -18.33
C HIS A 83 13.94 2.48 -19.24
N ASP A 84 13.70 3.77 -19.43
CA ASP A 84 14.53 4.68 -20.20
C ASP A 84 14.90 5.91 -19.35
N GLN A 85 15.96 6.61 -19.74
CA GLN A 85 16.32 7.91 -19.17
C GLN A 85 16.14 9.00 -20.23
N LYS A 86 15.38 10.06 -19.90
CA LYS A 86 15.08 11.17 -20.81
C LYS A 86 15.19 12.49 -20.07
N GLY A 87 16.12 13.35 -20.51
CA GLY A 87 16.25 14.71 -19.97
C GLY A 87 16.52 14.78 -18.46
N GLY A 88 17.20 13.77 -17.89
CA GLY A 88 17.46 13.68 -16.44
C GLY A 88 16.31 13.08 -15.62
N ALA A 89 15.20 12.68 -16.26
CA ALA A 89 14.14 11.90 -15.65
C ALA A 89 14.30 10.41 -16.02
N ASP A 90 13.85 9.53 -15.12
CA ASP A 90 13.69 8.11 -15.39
C ASP A 90 12.23 7.86 -15.78
N VAL A 91 12.03 7.20 -16.91
CA VAL A 91 10.73 6.97 -17.51
C VAL A 91 10.51 5.46 -17.63
N PHE A 92 9.46 4.97 -16.98
CA PHE A 92 9.03 3.58 -17.02
C PHE A 92 7.76 3.48 -17.86
N THR A 93 7.74 2.63 -18.87
CA THR A 93 6.61 2.49 -19.79
C THR A 93 6.15 1.06 -19.89
N SER A 94 4.84 0.86 -19.84
CA SER A 94 4.17 -0.39 -20.18
C SER A 94 3.28 -0.18 -21.42
N GLY A 95 2.52 -1.20 -21.80
CA GLY A 95 1.50 -1.08 -22.85
C GLY A 95 0.27 -0.23 -22.45
N THR A 96 0.10 0.10 -21.16
CA THR A 96 -1.11 0.78 -20.65
C THR A 96 -0.82 2.10 -19.95
N LEU A 97 0.35 2.28 -19.36
CA LEU A 97 0.72 3.49 -18.64
C LEU A 97 2.20 3.85 -18.81
N SER A 98 2.52 5.11 -18.55
CA SER A 98 3.90 5.58 -18.36
C SER A 98 4.05 6.28 -17.01
N LEU A 99 5.13 6.00 -16.30
CA LEU A 99 5.56 6.64 -15.07
C LEU A 99 6.82 7.44 -15.35
N GLU A 100 6.83 8.72 -15.00
CA GLU A 100 8.02 9.58 -15.05
C GLU A 100 8.40 9.97 -13.63
N VAL A 101 9.66 9.71 -13.26
CA VAL A 101 10.25 10.10 -11.99
C VAL A 101 11.39 11.06 -12.29
N ALA A 102 11.28 12.30 -11.83
CA ALA A 102 12.32 13.31 -12.03
C ALA A 102 12.79 13.90 -10.69
N ALA A 103 14.08 14.19 -10.59
CA ALA A 103 14.55 15.15 -9.60
C ALA A 103 13.96 16.51 -9.95
N GLN A 104 13.35 17.18 -8.97
CA GLN A 104 13.05 18.59 -9.13
C GLN A 104 14.31 19.40 -8.79
N PRO A 105 14.50 20.58 -9.41
CA PRO A 105 15.61 21.46 -9.06
C PRO A 105 15.61 21.72 -7.56
N TRP A 106 16.79 21.69 -6.93
CA TRP A 106 16.92 22.05 -5.53
C TRP A 106 16.34 23.46 -5.35
N PRO A 107 15.30 23.66 -4.51
CA PRO A 107 14.86 25.00 -4.19
C PRO A 107 16.09 25.69 -3.59
N GLY A 108 16.49 26.87 -4.09
CA GLY A 108 17.74 27.53 -3.71
C GLY A 108 17.96 27.58 -2.19
N ALA A 109 19.17 27.95 -1.75
CA ALA A 109 19.55 27.92 -0.33
C ALA A 109 18.41 28.46 0.58
N PRO A 110 17.90 27.65 1.53
CA PRO A 110 16.70 27.99 2.26
C PRO A 110 16.89 29.32 3.01
N SER A 111 15.88 30.17 2.91
CA SER A 111 15.77 31.39 3.70
C SER A 111 15.86 31.05 5.19
N GLN A 112 16.13 32.07 6.02
CA GLN A 112 16.19 31.87 7.46
C GLN A 112 14.88 31.26 8.00
N MET A 113 13.73 31.70 7.49
CA MET A 113 12.42 31.18 7.87
C MET A 113 12.25 29.71 7.40
N GLU A 114 12.62 29.38 6.17
CA GLU A 114 12.52 27.99 5.66
C GLU A 114 13.41 27.03 6.45
N ARG A 115 14.58 27.47 6.92
CA ARG A 115 15.43 26.65 7.82
C ARG A 115 14.77 26.34 9.16
N TYR A 116 13.87 27.21 9.64
CA TYR A 116 13.14 26.99 10.89
C TYR A 116 11.85 26.19 10.71
N PHE A 117 11.22 26.24 9.53
CA PHE A 117 9.87 25.70 9.30
C PHE A 117 9.79 24.54 8.31
N ALA A 118 10.85 24.23 7.55
CA ALA A 118 10.86 23.12 6.61
C ALA A 118 12.24 22.44 6.57
N PRO A 119 12.38 21.18 7.03
CA PRO A 119 13.39 20.32 6.43
C PRO A 119 13.03 20.21 4.94
N SER A 120 13.72 20.96 4.08
CA SER A 120 13.50 20.91 2.64
C SER A 120 14.00 19.56 2.15
N LEU A 121 13.09 18.59 2.05
CA LEU A 121 13.40 17.33 1.40
C LEU A 121 13.76 17.60 -0.05
N PRO A 122 14.75 16.88 -0.60
CA PRO A 122 15.03 16.96 -2.02
C PRO A 122 13.73 16.67 -2.79
N PRO A 123 13.25 17.60 -3.63
CA PRO A 123 11.94 17.45 -4.23
C PRO A 123 11.98 16.37 -5.32
N VAL A 124 10.97 15.51 -5.31
CA VAL A 124 10.76 14.45 -6.29
C VAL A 124 9.41 14.71 -6.94
N SER A 125 9.37 14.67 -8.28
CA SER A 125 8.09 14.63 -9.01
C SER A 125 7.87 13.25 -9.59
N VAL A 126 6.66 12.74 -9.39
CA VAL A 126 6.19 11.47 -9.94
C VAL A 126 4.97 11.76 -10.78
N LYS A 127 4.98 11.41 -12.06
CA LYS A 127 3.84 11.61 -12.96
C LYS A 127 3.45 10.29 -13.61
N VAL A 128 2.17 9.94 -13.50
CA VAL A 128 1.59 8.78 -14.18
C VAL A 128 0.68 9.28 -15.28
N ARG A 129 0.87 8.72 -16.47
CA ARG A 129 0.06 9.02 -17.66
C ARG A 129 -0.49 7.74 -18.26
N LYS A 130 -1.61 7.84 -18.96
CA LYS A 130 -2.10 6.75 -19.83
C LYS A 130 -1.15 6.54 -21.01
N ALA A 131 -1.33 5.42 -21.71
CA ALA A 131 -0.63 5.14 -22.96
C ALA A 131 -0.82 6.24 -24.04
N ASP A 132 -1.94 6.97 -24.02
CA ASP A 132 -2.20 8.10 -24.93
C ASP A 132 -1.49 9.41 -24.53
N GLY A 133 -0.74 9.42 -23.42
CA GLY A 133 -0.01 10.59 -22.92
C GLY A 133 -0.83 11.52 -22.03
N SER A 134 -2.12 11.27 -21.81
CA SER A 134 -2.93 12.04 -20.87
C SER A 134 -2.47 11.81 -19.42
N GLU A 135 -2.27 12.91 -18.69
CA GLU A 135 -1.87 12.85 -17.28
C GLU A 135 -3.04 12.36 -16.41
N LEU A 136 -2.75 11.38 -15.55
CA LEU A 136 -3.73 10.80 -14.61
C LEU A 136 -3.51 11.35 -13.21
N VAL A 137 -2.29 11.21 -12.71
CA VAL A 137 -1.92 11.62 -11.36
C VAL A 137 -0.49 12.15 -11.38
N ALA A 138 -0.29 13.30 -10.75
CA ALA A 138 1.03 13.89 -10.55
C ALA A 138 1.24 14.17 -9.07
N MET A 139 2.26 13.55 -8.49
CA MET A 139 2.74 13.89 -7.16
C MET A 139 3.50 15.22 -7.25
N THR A 140 3.00 16.21 -6.52
CA THR A 140 3.52 17.58 -6.48
C THR A 140 4.44 17.83 -5.29
N GLY A 141 4.46 16.93 -4.32
CA GLY A 141 5.27 17.04 -3.12
C GLY A 141 5.21 15.78 -2.26
N TRP A 142 6.20 15.66 -1.39
CA TRP A 142 6.29 14.63 -0.37
C TRP A 142 6.90 15.22 0.89
N GLU A 143 6.57 14.66 2.04
CA GLU A 143 7.00 15.14 3.34
C GLU A 143 7.36 13.96 4.26
N MET A 144 8.38 14.21 5.07
CA MET A 144 8.87 13.34 6.14
C MET A 144 9.46 14.25 7.21
N SER A 145 8.79 14.35 8.36
CA SER A 145 9.24 15.15 9.49
C SER A 145 9.53 14.23 10.69
N PRO A 146 10.69 14.37 11.36
CA PRO A 146 11.00 13.57 12.54
C PRO A 146 9.91 13.71 13.60
N HIS A 147 9.47 12.60 14.16
CA HIS A 147 8.42 12.53 15.17
C HIS A 147 8.77 11.49 16.23
N VAL A 148 8.25 11.65 17.45
CA VAL A 148 8.44 10.65 18.52
C VAL A 148 7.07 10.21 19.00
N VAL A 149 6.77 8.92 18.85
CA VAL A 149 5.50 8.33 19.27
C VAL A 149 5.82 7.23 20.27
N ASN A 150 5.24 7.31 21.47
CA ASN A 150 5.48 6.34 22.55
C ASN A 150 6.98 6.10 22.88
N GLY A 151 7.82 7.11 22.67
CA GLY A 151 9.27 7.02 22.91
C GLY A 151 10.08 6.47 21.74
N GLU A 152 9.44 6.00 20.67
CA GLU A 152 10.10 5.55 19.45
C GLU A 152 10.30 6.70 18.47
N ARG A 153 11.49 6.78 17.88
CA ARG A 153 11.82 7.77 16.85
C ARG A 153 11.30 7.28 15.52
N THR A 154 10.40 8.06 14.92
CA THR A 154 9.76 7.77 13.64
C THR A 154 9.64 9.06 12.82
N TYR A 155 8.86 9.04 11.75
CA TYR A 155 8.50 10.21 10.98
C TYR A 155 6.99 10.32 10.81
N GLN A 156 6.48 11.53 10.76
CA GLN A 156 5.22 11.78 10.06
C GLN A 156 5.55 11.83 8.57
N ALA A 157 4.85 11.04 7.75
CA ALA A 157 5.16 10.85 6.33
C ALA A 157 3.94 11.12 5.46
N GLY A 158 4.13 11.78 4.32
CA GLY A 158 3.01 12.18 3.47
C GLY A 158 3.38 12.50 2.03
N ALA A 159 2.36 12.58 1.18
CA ALA A 159 2.48 12.98 -0.22
C ALA A 159 1.28 13.80 -0.67
N SER A 160 1.54 14.76 -1.55
CA SER A 160 0.52 15.57 -2.20
C SER A 160 0.47 15.30 -3.70
N PHE A 161 -0.74 15.21 -4.23
CA PHE A 161 -1.04 14.98 -5.63
C PHE A 161 -1.86 16.14 -6.18
N SER A 162 -1.63 16.55 -7.42
CA SER A 162 -2.48 17.52 -8.11
C SER A 162 -3.86 16.92 -8.38
N THR A 163 -4.90 17.77 -8.37
CA THR A 163 -6.27 17.32 -8.56
C THR A 163 -7.03 18.28 -9.46
N SER A 164 -7.83 17.75 -10.40
CA SER A 164 -8.63 18.60 -11.28
C SER A 164 -9.92 19.08 -10.59
N ALA A 165 -10.55 20.12 -11.13
CA ALA A 165 -11.77 20.70 -10.57
C ALA A 165 -12.98 19.75 -10.66
N ASP A 166 -13.00 18.89 -11.68
CA ASP A 166 -14.07 17.96 -12.04
C ASP A 166 -13.79 16.51 -11.60
N GLU A 167 -12.83 16.31 -10.70
CA GLU A 167 -12.43 14.99 -10.22
C GLU A 167 -13.14 14.60 -8.93
N HIS A 168 -13.84 13.48 -8.96
CA HIS A 168 -14.53 12.88 -7.81
C HIS A 168 -13.74 11.70 -7.23
N PHE A 169 -13.89 11.48 -5.91
CA PHE A 169 -13.11 10.49 -5.17
C PHE A 169 -14.00 9.57 -4.33
N TYR A 170 -13.66 8.28 -4.31
CA TYR A 170 -14.43 7.22 -3.67
C TYR A 170 -13.52 6.24 -2.92
N GLY A 171 -14.06 5.45 -2.00
CA GLY A 171 -13.32 4.41 -1.27
C GLY A 171 -13.04 4.82 0.17
N LEU A 172 -11.78 4.67 0.62
CA LEU A 172 -11.33 4.87 2.01
C LEU A 172 -12.08 4.02 3.05
N GLY A 173 -12.64 2.87 2.63
CA GLY A 173 -13.36 1.94 3.49
C GLY A 173 -14.80 2.37 3.78
N GLN A 174 -15.21 2.21 5.04
CA GLN A 174 -16.58 2.45 5.51
C GLN A 174 -16.62 3.71 6.38
N ASN A 175 -17.41 4.69 5.95
CA ASN A 175 -17.69 5.92 6.70
C ASN A 175 -19.21 6.11 6.82
N GLN A 176 -19.68 6.50 8.00
CA GLN A 176 -21.12 6.56 8.33
C GLN A 176 -21.77 7.94 8.08
N GLU A 177 -21.05 8.84 7.41
CA GLU A 177 -21.53 10.21 7.17
C GLU A 177 -22.55 10.32 6.03
N GLY A 178 -22.87 9.22 5.35
CA GLY A 178 -23.87 9.18 4.26
C GLY A 178 -23.39 9.85 2.96
N ILE A 179 -22.08 10.05 2.81
CA ILE A 179 -21.48 10.79 1.69
C ILE A 179 -20.64 9.83 0.86
N LEU A 180 -20.92 9.78 -0.45
CA LEU A 180 -20.20 8.91 -1.39
C LEU A 180 -18.96 9.60 -1.98
N ASP A 181 -19.10 10.85 -2.43
CA ASP A 181 -17.99 11.63 -2.99
C ASP A 181 -17.19 12.31 -1.89
N LEU A 182 -15.92 11.93 -1.77
CA LEU A 182 -15.01 12.39 -0.73
C LEU A 182 -14.29 13.70 -1.09
N ARG A 183 -14.59 14.27 -2.26
CA ARG A 183 -14.02 15.53 -2.73
C ARG A 183 -14.23 16.66 -1.71
N GLY A 184 -13.15 17.36 -1.37
CA GLY A 184 -13.17 18.52 -0.49
C GLY A 184 -13.35 18.18 1.00
N ARG A 185 -13.21 16.91 1.38
CA ARG A 185 -13.39 16.44 2.75
C ARG A 185 -12.05 16.15 3.42
N ALA A 186 -12.06 16.16 4.76
CA ALA A 186 -11.00 15.63 5.58
C ALA A 186 -11.45 14.26 6.11
N ILE A 187 -10.68 13.22 5.83
CA ILE A 187 -10.99 11.85 6.22
C ILE A 187 -9.90 11.36 7.16
N ASP A 188 -10.28 11.02 8.39
CA ASP A 188 -9.41 10.35 9.35
C ASP A 188 -9.40 8.85 9.03
N CYS A 189 -8.45 8.42 8.21
CA CYS A 189 -8.29 7.03 7.81
C CYS A 189 -7.70 6.20 8.96
N LYS A 190 -8.58 5.70 9.82
CA LYS A 190 -8.29 4.75 10.91
C LYS A 190 -9.48 3.84 11.18
N HIS A 191 -9.31 2.89 12.09
CA HIS A 191 -10.43 2.21 12.71
C HIS A 191 -10.88 3.01 13.93
N PHE A 192 -12.13 3.49 13.92
CA PHE A 192 -12.68 4.26 15.04
C PHE A 192 -14.11 3.80 15.33
N TYR A 193 -14.20 2.90 16.32
CA TYR A 193 -15.45 2.26 16.75
C TYR A 193 -16.44 3.27 17.34
N ASP A 194 -15.95 4.19 18.18
CA ASP A 194 -16.76 5.21 18.87
C ASP A 194 -16.87 6.52 18.07
N ALA A 195 -16.69 6.48 16.75
CA ALA A 195 -16.82 7.68 15.93
C ALA A 195 -18.22 8.29 16.10
N PRO A 196 -18.36 9.64 16.15
CA PRO A 196 -19.64 10.29 16.46
C PRO A 196 -20.81 9.90 15.54
N HIS A 197 -20.51 9.53 14.30
CA HIS A 197 -21.49 9.15 13.29
C HIS A 197 -21.74 7.63 13.22
N GLY A 198 -21.10 6.84 14.08
CA GLY A 198 -21.08 5.37 14.03
C GLY A 198 -19.73 4.82 13.56
N GLU A 199 -19.50 3.52 13.79
CA GLU A 199 -18.22 2.84 13.50
C GLU A 199 -17.68 3.14 12.09
N THR A 200 -16.43 3.61 12.06
CA THR A 200 -15.66 3.86 10.84
C THR A 200 -14.51 2.88 10.73
N VAL A 201 -14.30 2.37 9.51
CA VAL A 201 -13.26 1.38 9.20
C VAL A 201 -12.56 1.86 7.94
N CYS A 202 -11.33 2.35 8.07
CA CYS A 202 -10.58 2.75 6.89
C CYS A 202 -9.92 1.57 6.18
N VAL A 203 -10.03 1.58 4.86
CA VAL A 203 -9.15 0.83 3.95
C VAL A 203 -8.46 1.88 3.08
N PRO A 204 -7.12 2.02 3.11
CA PRO A 204 -6.41 3.16 2.52
C PRO A 204 -6.31 3.08 0.98
N PHE A 205 -7.43 2.85 0.32
CA PHE A 205 -7.60 2.76 -1.12
C PHE A 205 -8.58 3.84 -1.60
N LEU A 206 -8.07 4.79 -2.37
CA LEU A 206 -8.84 5.89 -2.94
C LEU A 206 -8.96 5.71 -4.44
N VAL A 207 -10.17 5.75 -4.97
CA VAL A 207 -10.47 5.60 -6.40
C VAL A 207 -10.92 6.94 -6.96
N SER A 208 -10.29 7.38 -8.04
CA SER A 208 -10.64 8.60 -8.76
C SER A 208 -11.54 8.30 -9.97
N SER A 209 -12.49 9.20 -10.20
CA SER A 209 -13.30 9.26 -11.43
C SER A 209 -12.48 9.42 -12.73
N LYS A 210 -11.20 9.79 -12.66
CA LYS A 210 -10.30 9.93 -13.82
C LYS A 210 -9.73 8.60 -14.33
N GLY A 211 -10.07 7.48 -13.69
CA GLY A 211 -9.63 6.14 -14.12
C GLY A 211 -8.30 5.73 -13.51
N TYR A 212 -8.10 6.05 -12.23
CA TYR A 212 -7.01 5.51 -11.43
C TYR A 212 -7.41 5.31 -9.98
N GLY A 213 -6.70 4.44 -9.27
CA GLY A 213 -6.77 4.29 -7.82
C GLY A 213 -5.39 4.43 -7.19
N VAL A 214 -5.35 4.97 -5.98
CA VAL A 214 -4.16 5.05 -5.12
C VAL A 214 -4.39 4.17 -3.90
N LEU A 215 -3.53 3.18 -3.72
CA LEU A 215 -3.48 2.35 -2.51
C LEU A 215 -2.26 2.76 -1.70
N TRP A 216 -2.50 3.32 -0.53
CA TRP A 216 -1.46 3.86 0.34
C TRP A 216 -0.88 2.76 1.24
N ASP A 217 0.42 2.54 1.14
CA ASP A 217 1.16 1.50 1.85
C ASP A 217 1.71 2.06 3.17
N ASN A 218 0.80 2.35 4.09
CA ASN A 218 1.09 2.69 5.48
C ASN A 218 -0.10 2.33 6.39
N PRO A 219 0.07 1.47 7.41
CA PRO A 219 -1.00 1.07 8.32
C PRO A 219 -1.26 2.06 9.48
N SER A 220 -0.49 3.14 9.58
CA SER A 220 -0.67 4.18 10.60
C SER A 220 -1.97 4.96 10.39
N ASP A 221 -2.47 5.58 11.47
CA ASP A 221 -3.53 6.59 11.40
C ASP A 221 -3.11 7.66 10.37
N THR A 222 -3.93 7.82 9.33
CA THR A 222 -3.60 8.61 8.15
C THR A 222 -4.69 9.62 7.89
N HIS A 223 -4.35 10.89 7.75
CA HIS A 223 -5.28 11.91 7.30
C HIS A 223 -5.25 11.97 5.77
N VAL A 224 -6.43 11.91 5.16
CA VAL A 224 -6.60 12.02 3.71
C VAL A 224 -7.48 13.21 3.41
N TYR A 225 -7.00 14.10 2.53
CA TYR A 225 -7.72 15.31 2.12
C TYR A 225 -7.90 15.30 0.60
N PRO A 226 -8.93 14.63 0.04
CA PRO A 226 -9.13 14.59 -1.39
C PRO A 226 -9.56 15.96 -1.92
N ALA A 227 -8.85 16.48 -2.93
CA ALA A 227 -9.17 17.74 -3.61
C ALA A 227 -9.29 19.02 -2.74
N VAL A 228 -8.72 19.05 -1.54
CA VAL A 228 -8.73 20.26 -0.71
C VAL A 228 -7.67 21.23 -1.24
N ASN A 229 -8.07 22.47 -1.55
CA ASN A 229 -7.20 23.49 -2.14
C ASN A 229 -6.48 23.05 -3.44
N GLY A 230 -7.17 22.28 -4.29
CA GLY A 230 -6.65 21.85 -5.59
C GLY A 230 -5.64 20.70 -5.54
N ARG A 231 -5.50 20.02 -4.38
CA ARG A 231 -4.62 18.87 -4.20
C ARG A 231 -5.30 17.76 -3.40
N THR A 232 -4.83 16.53 -3.60
CA THR A 232 -5.11 15.40 -2.72
C THR A 232 -3.90 15.15 -1.84
N LEU A 233 -4.08 15.19 -0.52
CA LEU A 233 -2.99 15.04 0.46
C LEU A 233 -3.21 13.78 1.31
N TRP A 234 -2.13 13.02 1.52
CA TRP A 234 -2.06 11.89 2.44
C TRP A 234 -1.01 12.18 3.50
N GLN A 235 -1.33 12.00 4.79
CA GLN A 235 -0.41 12.24 5.90
C GLN A 235 -0.58 11.16 6.98
N SER A 236 0.38 10.26 7.08
CA SER A 236 0.43 9.23 8.12
C SER A 236 1.20 9.73 9.35
N ASN A 237 0.63 9.50 10.54
CA ASN A 237 1.21 9.94 11.81
C ASN A 237 2.55 9.25 12.15
N VAL A 238 2.76 8.05 11.62
CA VAL A 238 3.96 7.21 11.80
C VAL A 238 4.33 6.59 10.45
N GLY A 239 5.61 6.64 10.09
CA GLY A 239 6.13 6.02 8.88
C GLY A 239 7.64 6.21 8.75
N GLU A 240 8.28 5.31 8.00
CA GLU A 240 9.74 5.38 7.72
C GLU A 240 10.03 5.68 6.23
N ARG A 241 8.97 5.76 5.43
CA ARG A 241 8.99 6.01 4.00
C ARG A 241 7.60 6.44 3.53
N VAL A 242 7.54 7.06 2.36
CA VAL A 242 6.30 7.27 1.61
C VAL A 242 6.17 6.15 0.60
N SER A 243 5.10 5.36 0.64
CA SER A 243 4.90 4.21 -0.26
C SER A 243 3.46 4.17 -0.72
N PHE A 244 3.24 4.06 -2.02
CA PHE A 244 1.90 3.97 -2.59
C PHE A 244 1.91 3.23 -3.92
N PHE A 245 0.79 2.60 -4.23
CA PHE A 245 0.51 1.98 -5.52
C PHE A 245 -0.41 2.88 -6.32
N VAL A 246 -0.16 2.96 -7.63
CA VAL A 246 -1.07 3.54 -8.61
C VAL A 246 -1.57 2.43 -9.51
N ILE A 247 -2.89 2.29 -9.59
CA ILE A 247 -3.59 1.35 -10.45
C ILE A 247 -4.36 2.16 -11.48
N THR A 248 -4.13 1.94 -12.78
CA THR A 248 -4.81 2.69 -13.85
C THR A 248 -5.81 1.81 -14.59
N GLY A 249 -6.90 2.38 -15.07
CA GLY A 249 -7.88 1.67 -15.90
C GLY A 249 -9.32 2.10 -15.63
N GLY A 250 -10.27 1.36 -16.19
CA GLY A 250 -11.67 1.41 -15.77
C GLY A 250 -11.88 0.87 -14.35
N TYR A 251 -13.06 1.07 -13.76
CA TYR A 251 -13.33 0.64 -12.39
C TYR A 251 -13.10 -0.86 -12.17
N ASP A 252 -13.49 -1.72 -13.13
CA ASP A 252 -13.26 -3.16 -13.03
C ASP A 252 -11.77 -3.51 -13.00
N GLU A 253 -10.96 -2.84 -13.83
CA GLU A 253 -9.51 -3.03 -13.87
C GLU A 253 -8.84 -2.53 -12.59
N ILE A 254 -9.33 -1.42 -12.03
CA ILE A 254 -8.87 -0.86 -10.76
C ILE A 254 -9.11 -1.86 -9.63
N TYR A 255 -10.33 -2.39 -9.50
CA TYR A 255 -10.64 -3.38 -8.47
C TYR A 255 -10.00 -4.75 -8.73
N ALA A 256 -9.79 -5.15 -9.99
CA ALA A 256 -9.00 -6.34 -10.32
C ALA A 256 -7.55 -6.18 -9.89
N GLY A 257 -6.96 -4.99 -10.11
CA GLY A 257 -5.62 -4.65 -9.63
C GLY A 257 -5.53 -4.65 -8.11
N TYR A 258 -6.52 -4.07 -7.42
CA TYR A 258 -6.60 -4.12 -5.96
C TYR A 258 -6.61 -5.57 -5.45
N ARG A 259 -7.47 -6.43 -6.01
CA ARG A 259 -7.51 -7.86 -5.68
C ARG A 259 -6.21 -8.59 -6.00
N LYS A 260 -5.51 -8.22 -7.08
CA LYS A 260 -4.19 -8.77 -7.38
C LYS A 260 -3.23 -8.46 -6.24
N LEU A 261 -3.18 -7.21 -5.80
CA LEU A 261 -2.28 -6.73 -4.74
C LEU A 261 -2.61 -7.30 -3.36
N THR A 262 -3.89 -7.35 -2.99
CA THR A 262 -4.33 -7.63 -1.60
C THR A 262 -4.98 -9.00 -1.41
N GLY A 263 -5.15 -9.77 -2.49
CA GLY A 263 -5.79 -11.07 -2.48
C GLY A 263 -7.22 -11.06 -3.01
N ALA A 264 -7.61 -12.15 -3.67
CA ALA A 264 -8.95 -12.33 -4.21
C ALA A 264 -9.94 -12.73 -3.11
N THR A 265 -11.15 -12.16 -3.18
CA THR A 265 -12.26 -12.56 -2.31
C THR A 265 -12.75 -13.96 -2.72
N PRO A 266 -12.76 -14.96 -1.83
CA PRO A 266 -13.31 -16.27 -2.15
C PRO A 266 -14.83 -16.18 -2.32
N LEU A 267 -15.40 -17.13 -3.07
CA LEU A 267 -16.86 -17.24 -3.17
C LEU A 267 -17.44 -17.61 -1.80
N PRO A 268 -18.35 -16.82 -1.22
CA PRO A 268 -18.98 -17.17 0.05
C PRO A 268 -19.78 -18.47 -0.05
N PRO A 269 -19.93 -19.23 1.05
CA PRO A 269 -20.79 -20.41 1.07
C PRO A 269 -22.24 -20.04 0.76
N LYS A 270 -22.98 -20.92 0.07
CA LYS A 270 -24.36 -20.64 -0.38
C LYS A 270 -25.29 -20.15 0.74
N ALA A 271 -25.13 -20.66 1.96
CA ALA A 271 -25.94 -20.27 3.12
C ALA A 271 -25.80 -18.78 3.50
N ALA A 272 -24.67 -18.14 3.18
CA ALA A 272 -24.43 -16.73 3.48
C ALA A 272 -25.34 -15.77 2.67
N PHE A 273 -25.96 -16.26 1.58
CA PHE A 273 -26.90 -15.49 0.77
C PHE A 273 -28.36 -15.64 1.25
N GLY A 274 -28.60 -16.37 2.33
CA GLY A 274 -29.91 -16.52 2.97
C GLY A 274 -30.19 -15.45 4.03
N LEU A 275 -31.28 -15.63 4.77
CA LEU A 275 -31.60 -14.81 5.94
C LEU A 275 -30.61 -15.11 7.08
N ILE A 276 -29.96 -14.07 7.60
CA ILE A 276 -29.12 -14.15 8.80
C ILE A 276 -29.93 -13.59 9.97
N GLN A 277 -30.53 -14.46 10.76
CA GLN A 277 -31.26 -14.08 11.98
C GLN A 277 -30.27 -13.84 13.13
N SER A 278 -30.37 -12.69 13.80
CA SER A 278 -29.49 -12.31 14.92
C SER A 278 -30.20 -11.37 15.89
N LYS A 279 -29.68 -11.27 17.11
CA LYS A 279 -30.02 -10.25 18.13
C LYS A 279 -28.85 -10.10 19.11
N ALA A 280 -28.77 -8.98 19.84
CA ALA A 280 -27.83 -8.80 20.94
C ALA A 280 -28.55 -8.99 22.30
N ARG A 281 -28.63 -10.18 22.89
CA ARG A 281 -28.08 -11.50 22.55
C ARG A 281 -29.13 -12.59 22.81
N TYR A 282 -28.96 -13.81 22.29
CA TYR A 282 -29.74 -14.98 22.75
C TYR A 282 -29.23 -15.40 24.14
N GLU A 283 -30.12 -15.45 25.14
CA GLU A 283 -29.72 -15.63 26.55
C GLU A 283 -29.59 -17.10 26.97
N SER A 284 -30.24 -18.01 26.24
CA SER A 284 -30.21 -19.43 26.52
C SER A 284 -30.19 -20.25 25.24
N GLN A 285 -29.78 -21.51 25.36
CA GLN A 285 -29.89 -22.48 24.27
C GLN A 285 -31.35 -22.63 23.79
N GLN A 286 -32.31 -22.58 24.71
CA GLN A 286 -33.72 -22.66 24.35
C GLN A 286 -34.12 -21.47 23.45
N GLN A 287 -33.72 -20.25 23.79
CA GLN A 287 -34.04 -19.04 23.00
C GLN A 287 -33.46 -18.99 21.58
N ILE A 288 -32.40 -19.76 21.28
CA ILE A 288 -31.83 -19.82 19.92
C ILE A 288 -32.43 -20.98 19.10
N LEU A 289 -32.95 -22.01 19.77
CA LEU A 289 -33.59 -23.14 19.12
C LEU A 289 -35.07 -22.90 18.81
N ASP A 290 -35.74 -22.06 19.60
CA ASP A 290 -37.13 -21.59 19.39
C ASP A 290 -37.20 -20.44 18.36
#